data_AF-A0A9X3UQF8-F1
#
_entry.id   AF-A0A9X3UQF8-F1
#
_cell.length_a   1.000
_cell.length_b   1.000
_cell.length_c   1.000
_cell.angle_alpha   90.00
_cell.angle_beta   90.00
_cell.angle_gamma   90.00
#
_symmetry.space_group_name_H-M   'P 1'
#
loop_
_entity.id
_entity.type
_entity.pdbx_description
1 polymer ?
#
loop_
_entity_poly.entity_id
_entity_poly.type
_entity_poly.pdbx_seq_one_letter_code
_entity_poly.pdbx_strand_id
1 'polypeptide(L)'
;MNRFGAVFEGDYPLLRVFRQPADLAGGFLLILYVATICAVALVFPLSNWDMIAYVASVLENNGYLGHELHSTTYDLVRRSISDGEFLILTADRPYRIAQHTDPDAFITMLGFYRVKMLYIEFAEFLTGTTDAVTALRWVSVMSAAALGLFTLLWLYDQRCLPYAPLAIIALMATGFGDAARYVTPDLFSAVFVVAGVLLYLQERGLSAGIALFLAVLARPDHLALVGVFAVMSIVIRPISKGVIISFVAGLAAYITISQTGGHPGWWIQMWFTSVEYVPTLEGFDPPFSIAVYLKIVVQTVVRTLVEQQWLAVLLSLVFALALMLRSNYAITRRETVALTSLLVTIPAKFIVFPLYDSRFYFAYLITLALILITIFGKERRSVFFSQSPLQEEETV
;
A
#
# COMPACT_ATOMS: atom_id res chain seq x y z
N MET A 1 -0.55 60.68 18.90
CA MET A 1 -0.61 60.39 17.44
C MET A 1 0.47 59.36 17.15
N ASN A 2 0.28 58.12 16.72
CA ASN A 2 -0.84 57.20 16.46
C ASN A 2 -0.17 55.81 16.62
N ARG A 3 -0.46 55.00 17.65
CA ARG A 3 -1.48 53.92 17.63
C ARG A 3 -2.08 53.65 16.25
N PHE A 4 -1.46 52.78 15.46
CA PHE A 4 -2.12 51.90 14.48
C PHE A 4 -1.11 50.81 14.04
N GLY A 5 -1.40 49.55 14.33
CA GLY A 5 -0.61 48.41 13.81
C GLY A 5 -0.58 47.16 14.68
N ALA A 6 -0.98 47.24 15.96
CA ALA A 6 -1.22 46.07 16.80
C ALA A 6 -2.66 45.56 16.57
N VAL A 7 -2.90 44.93 15.41
CA VAL A 7 -4.17 44.21 15.12
C VAL A 7 -3.85 43.00 14.25
N PHE A 8 -2.95 42.12 14.70
CA PHE A 8 -2.87 40.73 14.20
C PHE A 8 -2.26 39.77 15.26
N GLU A 9 -2.45 40.06 16.55
CA GLU A 9 -2.29 39.07 17.62
C GLU A 9 -3.60 38.27 17.75
N GLY A 10 -3.97 37.58 16.67
CA GLY A 10 -4.90 36.47 16.76
C GLY A 10 -4.08 35.22 17.06
N ASP A 11 -4.24 34.64 18.25
CA ASP A 11 -3.73 33.31 18.58
C ASP A 11 -4.43 32.27 17.68
N TYR A 12 -3.94 32.11 16.46
CA TYR A 12 -4.34 31.03 15.57
C TYR A 12 -3.41 29.84 15.83
N PRO A 13 -3.88 28.77 16.51
CA PRO A 13 -3.05 27.59 16.80
C PRO A 13 -2.53 26.89 15.54
N LEU A 14 -3.13 27.18 14.37
CA LEU A 14 -2.69 26.68 13.06
C LEU A 14 -1.43 27.36 12.51
N LEU A 15 -1.02 28.54 13.00
CA LEU A 15 0.19 29.24 12.53
C LEU A 15 1.43 29.03 13.42
N ARG A 16 1.26 28.44 14.62
CA ARG A 16 2.40 27.88 15.40
C ARG A 16 2.87 26.50 14.89
N VAL A 17 2.26 26.02 13.80
CA VAL A 17 2.42 24.66 13.27
C VAL A 17 3.75 24.44 12.56
N PHE A 18 4.48 25.48 12.17
CA PHE A 18 5.80 25.29 11.57
C PHE A 18 6.82 26.19 12.26
N ARG A 19 7.70 25.57 13.05
CA ARG A 19 8.62 26.30 13.93
C ARG A 19 9.84 26.83 13.17
N GLN A 20 10.14 26.30 11.99
CA GLN A 20 11.26 26.71 11.15
C GLN A 20 10.85 26.82 9.67
N PRO A 21 11.45 27.72 8.88
CA PRO A 21 11.19 27.83 7.43
C PRO A 21 11.39 26.50 6.67
N ALA A 22 12.31 25.65 7.14
CA ALA A 22 12.54 24.33 6.57
C ALA A 22 11.36 23.36 6.78
N ASP A 23 10.65 23.44 7.91
CA ASP A 23 9.44 22.65 8.15
C ASP A 23 8.34 23.05 7.16
N LEU A 24 8.15 24.36 6.96
CA LEU A 24 7.19 24.92 6.00
C LEU A 24 7.49 24.45 4.58
N ALA A 25 8.75 24.59 4.16
CA ALA A 25 9.17 24.19 2.82
C ALA A 25 8.97 22.69 2.59
N GLY A 26 9.39 21.84 3.54
CA GLY A 26 9.21 20.39 3.45
C GLY A 26 7.73 19.98 3.42
N GLY A 27 6.91 20.54 4.32
CA GLY A 27 5.47 20.29 4.34
C GLY A 27 4.77 20.73 3.05
N PHE A 28 5.10 21.93 2.55
CA PHE A 28 4.54 22.46 1.30
C PHE A 28 4.91 21.57 0.10
N LEU A 29 6.18 21.16 -0.03
CA LEU A 29 6.62 20.28 -1.12
C LEU A 29 5.87 18.94 -1.11
N LEU A 30 5.66 18.36 0.07
CA LEU A 30 4.93 17.09 0.18
C LEU A 30 3.46 17.26 -0.19
N ILE A 31 2.80 18.32 0.29
CA ILE A 31 1.41 18.63 -0.07
C ILE A 31 1.28 18.83 -1.58
N LEU A 32 2.17 19.61 -2.19
CA LEU A 32 2.17 19.87 -3.63
C LEU A 32 2.37 18.59 -4.42
N TYR A 33 3.32 17.74 -4.01
CA TYR A 33 3.57 16.44 -4.64
C TYR A 33 2.33 15.54 -4.57
N VAL A 34 1.74 15.36 -3.39
CA VAL A 34 0.56 14.51 -3.19
C VAL A 34 -0.65 15.05 -3.98
N ALA A 35 -0.88 16.36 -3.94
CA ALA A 35 -1.95 17.01 -4.70
C ALA A 35 -1.77 16.80 -6.21
N THR A 36 -0.53 16.87 -6.70
CA THR A 36 -0.20 16.58 -8.10
C THR A 36 -0.52 15.13 -8.45
N ILE A 37 -0.12 14.17 -7.62
CA ILE A 37 -0.44 12.75 -7.85
C ILE A 37 -1.95 12.50 -7.86
N CYS A 38 -2.70 13.11 -6.92
CA CYS A 38 -4.16 12.99 -6.90
C CYS A 38 -4.80 13.60 -8.17
N ALA A 39 -4.33 14.77 -8.60
CA ALA A 39 -4.80 15.41 -9.83
C ALA A 39 -4.50 14.56 -11.06
N VAL A 40 -3.29 13.98 -11.16
CA VAL A 40 -2.92 13.08 -12.26
C VAL A 40 -3.76 11.80 -12.24
N ALA A 41 -4.04 11.22 -11.07
CA ALA A 41 -4.90 10.05 -10.95
C ALA A 41 -6.35 10.33 -11.38
N LEU A 42 -6.85 11.54 -11.16
CA LEU A 42 -8.18 11.98 -11.61
C LEU A 42 -8.23 12.24 -13.12
N VAL A 43 -7.22 12.92 -13.67
CA VAL A 43 -7.21 13.38 -15.07
C VAL A 43 -6.70 12.30 -16.03
N PHE A 44 -5.73 11.49 -15.60
CA PHE A 44 -5.08 10.46 -16.41
C PHE A 44 -5.07 9.08 -15.71
N PRO A 45 -6.26 8.52 -15.37
CA PRO A 45 -6.35 7.20 -14.76
C PRO A 45 -5.77 6.12 -15.70
N LEU A 46 -5.31 5.00 -15.12
CA LEU A 46 -4.82 3.85 -15.89
C LEU A 46 -5.82 2.69 -15.80
N SER A 47 -6.24 2.21 -16.96
CA SER A 47 -7.10 1.05 -17.10
C SER A 47 -6.26 -0.22 -17.19
N ASN A 48 -6.47 -1.18 -16.30
CA ASN A 48 -5.84 -2.51 -16.36
C ASN A 48 -6.90 -3.61 -16.36
N TRP A 49 -6.47 -4.85 -16.64
CA TRP A 49 -7.40 -5.98 -16.73
C TRP A 49 -8.13 -6.24 -15.40
N ASP A 50 -7.43 -6.09 -14.26
CA ASP A 50 -8.02 -6.25 -12.93
C ASP A 50 -9.25 -5.36 -12.71
N MET A 51 -9.29 -4.16 -13.33
CA MET A 51 -10.42 -3.24 -13.23
C MET A 51 -11.74 -3.90 -13.63
N ILE A 52 -11.76 -4.71 -14.69
CA ILE A 52 -12.99 -5.36 -15.17
C ILE A 52 -13.56 -6.29 -14.10
N ALA A 53 -12.70 -7.13 -13.51
CA ALA A 53 -13.14 -8.08 -12.50
C ALA A 53 -13.53 -7.39 -11.17
N TYR A 54 -12.88 -6.28 -10.81
CA TYR A 54 -13.31 -5.48 -9.66
C TYR A 54 -14.65 -4.77 -9.91
N VAL A 55 -14.88 -4.23 -11.11
CA VAL A 55 -16.19 -3.66 -11.48
C VAL A 55 -17.28 -4.72 -11.39
N ALA A 56 -17.05 -5.91 -11.93
CA ALA A 56 -17.98 -7.02 -11.78
C ALA A 56 -18.22 -7.39 -10.31
N SER A 57 -17.17 -7.47 -9.50
CA SER A 57 -17.33 -7.80 -8.07
C SER A 57 -18.17 -6.76 -7.31
N VAL A 58 -18.07 -5.47 -7.67
CA VAL A 58 -18.92 -4.40 -7.11
C VAL A 58 -20.36 -4.49 -7.62
N LEU A 59 -20.56 -4.80 -8.90
CA LEU A 59 -21.91 -4.97 -9.46
C LEU A 59 -22.61 -6.23 -8.93
N GLU A 60 -21.86 -7.28 -8.63
CA GLU A 60 -22.39 -8.51 -8.04
C GLU A 60 -23.07 -8.26 -6.69
N ASN A 61 -22.46 -7.43 -5.82
CA ASN A 61 -23.08 -7.02 -4.56
C ASN A 61 -24.38 -6.22 -4.76
N ASN A 62 -24.52 -5.53 -5.89
CA ASN A 62 -25.74 -4.82 -6.29
C ASN A 62 -26.81 -5.74 -6.91
N GLY A 63 -26.60 -7.07 -6.90
CA GLY A 63 -27.59 -8.08 -7.31
C GLY A 63 -27.50 -8.53 -8.76
N TYR A 64 -26.54 -8.03 -9.55
CA TYR A 64 -26.31 -8.51 -10.91
C TYR A 64 -25.63 -9.88 -10.89
N LEU A 65 -26.16 -10.86 -11.63
CA LEU A 65 -25.63 -12.23 -11.66
C LEU A 65 -25.50 -12.78 -13.08
N GLY A 66 -24.66 -13.80 -13.25
CA GLY A 66 -24.57 -14.57 -14.50
C GLY A 66 -24.24 -13.71 -15.73
N HIS A 67 -24.99 -13.95 -16.81
CA HIS A 67 -24.85 -13.24 -18.08
C HIS A 67 -25.17 -11.74 -17.99
N GLU A 68 -26.08 -11.35 -17.08
CA GLU A 68 -26.42 -9.94 -16.85
C GLU A 68 -25.26 -9.20 -16.20
N LEU A 69 -24.59 -9.81 -15.22
CA LEU A 69 -23.39 -9.26 -14.59
C LEU A 69 -22.29 -9.01 -15.63
N HIS A 70 -22.01 -10.00 -16.47
CA HIS A 70 -21.00 -9.92 -17.51
C HIS A 70 -21.27 -8.78 -18.50
N SER A 71 -22.45 -8.79 -19.13
CA SER A 71 -22.83 -7.77 -20.12
C SER A 71 -22.84 -6.36 -19.53
N THR A 72 -23.40 -6.18 -18.33
CA THR A 72 -23.42 -4.89 -17.62
C THR A 72 -22.01 -4.41 -17.29
N THR A 73 -21.12 -5.30 -16.86
CA THR A 73 -19.72 -4.98 -16.56
C THR A 73 -19.01 -4.44 -17.80
N TYR A 74 -19.08 -5.16 -18.92
CA TYR A 74 -18.38 -4.77 -20.14
C TYR A 74 -18.98 -3.51 -20.78
N ASP A 75 -20.30 -3.32 -20.73
CA ASP A 75 -20.96 -2.10 -21.18
C ASP A 75 -20.53 -0.88 -20.37
N LEU A 76 -20.46 -1.02 -19.04
CA LEU A 76 -20.02 0.07 -18.17
C LEU A 76 -18.55 0.42 -18.41
N VAL A 77 -17.67 -0.59 -18.50
CA VAL A 77 -16.25 -0.40 -18.78
C VAL A 77 -16.08 0.30 -20.13
N ARG A 78 -16.77 -0.16 -21.19
CA ARG A 78 -16.70 0.43 -22.53
C ARG A 78 -17.07 1.90 -22.56
N ARG A 79 -18.10 2.31 -21.80
CA ARG A 79 -18.53 3.71 -21.70
C ARG A 79 -17.55 4.60 -20.92
N SER A 80 -16.66 3.99 -20.13
CA SER A 80 -15.81 4.69 -19.15
C SER A 80 -14.34 4.85 -19.57
N ILE A 81 -13.96 4.27 -20.72
CA ILE A 81 -12.60 4.28 -21.27
C ILE A 81 -12.62 4.53 -22.78
N SER A 82 -11.46 4.80 -23.38
CA SER A 82 -11.36 4.96 -24.83
C SER A 82 -11.56 3.64 -25.58
N ASP A 83 -12.01 3.69 -26.83
CA ASP A 83 -12.16 2.49 -27.68
C ASP A 83 -10.84 1.71 -27.83
N GLY A 84 -9.71 2.42 -27.88
CA GLY A 84 -8.37 1.81 -27.96
C GLY A 84 -8.01 1.03 -26.69
N GLU A 85 -8.28 1.60 -25.50
CA GLU A 85 -8.09 0.88 -24.24
C GLU A 85 -9.04 -0.31 -24.13
N PHE A 86 -10.30 -0.15 -24.52
CA PHE A 86 -11.28 -1.23 -24.50
C PHE A 86 -10.83 -2.39 -25.39
N LEU A 87 -10.33 -2.10 -26.60
CA LEU A 87 -9.77 -3.11 -27.50
C LEU A 87 -8.58 -3.85 -26.87
N ILE A 88 -7.65 -3.12 -26.23
CA ILE A 88 -6.53 -3.76 -25.52
C ILE A 88 -7.05 -4.67 -24.39
N LEU A 89 -8.03 -4.23 -23.63
CA LEU A 89 -8.56 -4.97 -22.49
C LEU A 89 -9.47 -6.16 -22.88
N THR A 90 -9.91 -6.26 -24.13
CA THR A 90 -10.84 -7.32 -24.57
C THR A 90 -10.33 -8.17 -25.71
N ALA A 91 -9.34 -7.71 -26.48
CA ALA A 91 -8.90 -8.37 -27.71
C ALA A 91 -7.37 -8.59 -27.82
N ASP A 92 -6.56 -8.23 -26.82
CA ASP A 92 -5.09 -8.30 -26.96
C ASP A 92 -4.52 -9.74 -27.01
N ARG A 93 -5.20 -10.71 -26.40
CA ARG A 93 -4.71 -12.09 -26.25
C ARG A 93 -5.89 -13.08 -26.13
N PRO A 94 -5.69 -14.38 -26.43
CA PRO A 94 -6.76 -15.38 -26.40
C PRO A 94 -7.55 -15.42 -25.08
N TYR A 95 -6.85 -15.28 -23.95
CA TYR A 95 -7.47 -15.18 -22.63
C TYR A 95 -8.47 -14.02 -22.53
N ARG A 96 -8.09 -12.80 -22.91
CA ARG A 96 -8.98 -11.64 -22.79
C ARG A 96 -10.18 -11.71 -23.74
N ILE A 97 -9.98 -12.30 -24.93
CA ILE A 97 -11.06 -12.58 -25.86
C ILE A 97 -12.06 -13.52 -25.22
N ALA A 98 -11.61 -14.66 -24.69
CA ALA A 98 -12.48 -15.63 -24.03
C ALA A 98 -13.29 -14.98 -22.90
N GLN A 99 -12.62 -14.22 -22.02
CA GLN A 99 -13.28 -13.53 -20.90
C GLN A 99 -14.33 -12.50 -21.36
N HIS A 100 -14.09 -11.82 -22.48
CA HIS A 100 -15.04 -10.85 -23.03
C HIS A 100 -16.21 -11.52 -23.79
N THR A 101 -16.01 -12.67 -24.41
CA THR A 101 -17.04 -13.32 -25.24
C THR A 101 -17.82 -14.42 -24.54
N ASP A 102 -17.27 -14.98 -23.46
CA ASP A 102 -17.83 -16.11 -22.72
C ASP A 102 -18.08 -15.71 -21.25
N PRO A 103 -19.35 -15.46 -20.88
CA PRO A 103 -19.73 -15.08 -19.52
C PRO A 103 -19.42 -16.14 -18.47
N ASP A 104 -19.57 -17.42 -18.79
CA ASP A 104 -19.33 -18.50 -17.82
C ASP A 104 -17.84 -18.57 -17.50
N ALA A 105 -16.98 -18.48 -18.52
CA ALA A 105 -15.54 -18.38 -18.35
C ALA A 105 -15.13 -17.18 -17.49
N PHE A 106 -15.76 -16.01 -17.68
CA PHE A 106 -15.52 -14.81 -16.87
C PHE A 106 -15.88 -15.00 -15.40
N ILE A 107 -17.06 -15.58 -15.12
CA ILE A 107 -17.55 -15.77 -13.76
C ILE A 107 -16.60 -16.67 -12.95
N THR A 108 -15.97 -17.67 -13.58
CA THR A 108 -15.00 -18.52 -12.89
C THR A 108 -13.80 -17.75 -12.31
N MET A 109 -13.44 -16.60 -12.90
CA MET A 109 -12.29 -15.79 -12.46
C MET A 109 -12.60 -14.90 -11.26
N LEU A 110 -13.87 -14.62 -10.96
CA LEU A 110 -14.28 -13.66 -9.92
C LEU A 110 -13.85 -14.07 -8.51
N GLY A 111 -13.62 -15.37 -8.26
CA GLY A 111 -13.09 -15.86 -6.98
C GLY A 111 -11.73 -15.26 -6.60
N PHE A 112 -10.91 -14.84 -7.58
CA PHE A 112 -9.67 -14.12 -7.30
C PHE A 112 -9.91 -12.70 -6.77
N TYR A 113 -11.06 -12.10 -7.05
CA TYR A 113 -11.33 -10.67 -6.78
C TYR A 113 -12.20 -10.50 -5.54
N ARG A 114 -13.24 -11.32 -5.38
CA ARG A 114 -14.17 -11.34 -4.23
C ARG A 114 -13.49 -11.35 -2.87
N VAL A 115 -12.29 -11.95 -2.77
CA VAL A 115 -11.56 -12.04 -1.50
C VAL A 115 -11.03 -10.69 -0.97
N LYS A 116 -11.09 -9.60 -1.76
CA LYS A 116 -10.71 -8.25 -1.35
C LYS A 116 -11.92 -7.49 -0.80
N MET A 117 -12.56 -8.11 0.20
CA MET A 117 -13.85 -7.69 0.74
C MET A 117 -13.90 -6.19 1.05
N LEU A 118 -12.99 -5.66 1.88
CA LEU A 118 -13.06 -4.24 2.27
C LEU A 118 -12.91 -3.29 1.08
N TYR A 119 -12.14 -3.68 0.06
CA TYR A 119 -11.97 -2.86 -1.14
C TYR A 119 -13.25 -2.81 -1.98
N ILE A 120 -13.90 -3.97 -2.16
CA ILE A 120 -15.15 -4.10 -2.93
C ILE A 120 -16.30 -3.38 -2.20
N GLU A 121 -16.49 -3.64 -0.91
CA GLU A 121 -17.56 -3.04 -0.10
C GLU A 121 -17.41 -1.50 -0.01
N PHE A 122 -16.17 -1.01 0.11
CA PHE A 122 -15.93 0.42 0.13
C PHE A 122 -16.22 1.07 -1.23
N ALA A 123 -15.90 0.40 -2.34
CA ALA A 123 -16.26 0.89 -3.67
C ALA A 123 -17.78 0.85 -3.90
N GLU A 124 -18.45 -0.22 -3.49
CA GLU A 124 -19.91 -0.34 -3.53
C GLU A 124 -20.60 0.79 -2.77
N PHE A 125 -20.15 1.11 -1.56
CA PHE A 125 -20.67 2.24 -0.79
C PHE A 125 -20.64 3.55 -1.60
N LEU A 126 -19.59 3.78 -2.40
CA LEU A 126 -19.48 4.98 -3.24
C LEU A 126 -20.42 4.95 -4.46
N THR A 127 -20.87 3.76 -4.90
CA THR A 127 -21.81 3.62 -6.03
C THR A 127 -23.18 4.23 -5.77
N GLY A 128 -23.51 4.54 -4.51
CA GLY A 128 -24.70 5.35 -4.18
C GLY A 128 -24.72 6.75 -4.81
N THR A 129 -23.57 7.24 -5.30
CA THR A 129 -23.42 8.57 -5.91
C THR A 129 -22.82 8.57 -7.32
N THR A 130 -22.30 7.43 -7.79
CA THR A 130 -21.57 7.33 -9.05
C THR A 130 -21.57 5.89 -9.57
N ASP A 131 -21.03 5.62 -10.77
CA ASP A 131 -20.92 4.26 -11.29
C ASP A 131 -19.73 3.48 -10.69
N ALA A 132 -19.70 2.15 -10.85
CA ALA A 132 -18.67 1.29 -10.26
C ALA A 132 -17.24 1.60 -10.75
N VAL A 133 -17.04 2.01 -12.01
CA VAL A 133 -15.71 2.36 -12.53
C VAL A 133 -15.23 3.65 -11.86
N THR A 134 -16.10 4.67 -11.81
CA THR A 134 -15.78 5.94 -11.17
C THR A 134 -15.58 5.79 -9.67
N ALA A 135 -16.40 4.98 -8.99
CA ALA A 135 -16.26 4.66 -7.57
C ALA A 135 -14.88 4.06 -7.27
N LEU A 136 -14.46 3.05 -8.03
CA LEU A 136 -13.15 2.41 -7.86
C LEU A 136 -11.98 3.38 -8.12
N ARG A 137 -12.11 4.30 -9.09
CA ARG A 137 -11.13 5.38 -9.30
C ARG A 137 -11.05 6.33 -8.11
N TRP A 138 -12.20 6.68 -7.50
CA TRP A 138 -12.24 7.46 -6.26
C TRP A 138 -11.54 6.75 -5.12
N VAL A 139 -11.68 5.43 -4.98
CA VAL A 139 -10.95 4.67 -3.96
C VAL A 139 -9.43 4.85 -4.13
N SER A 140 -8.90 4.77 -5.35
CA SER A 140 -7.47 4.98 -5.60
C SER A 140 -7.01 6.41 -5.24
N VAL A 141 -7.77 7.44 -5.64
CA VAL A 141 -7.45 8.85 -5.35
C VAL A 141 -7.52 9.15 -3.85
N MET A 142 -8.57 8.67 -3.17
CA MET A 142 -8.73 8.82 -1.73
C MET A 142 -7.60 8.11 -0.97
N SER A 143 -7.15 6.95 -1.47
CA SER A 143 -6.03 6.22 -0.89
C SER A 143 -4.72 6.99 -1.05
N ALA A 144 -4.48 7.60 -2.21
CA ALA A 144 -3.32 8.45 -2.44
C ALA A 144 -3.31 9.68 -1.50
N ALA A 145 -4.45 10.36 -1.38
CA ALA A 145 -4.61 11.49 -0.47
C ALA A 145 -4.40 11.08 1.00
N ALA A 146 -4.98 9.96 1.43
CA ALA A 146 -4.85 9.45 2.79
C ALA A 146 -3.41 9.07 3.11
N LEU A 147 -2.70 8.38 2.20
CA LEU A 147 -1.31 8.02 2.40
C LEU A 147 -0.40 9.26 2.49
N GLY A 148 -0.63 10.25 1.62
CA GLY A 148 0.08 11.52 1.65
C GLY A 148 -0.16 12.28 2.96
N LEU A 149 -1.42 12.32 3.44
CA LEU A 149 -1.78 12.92 4.72
C LEU A 149 -1.10 12.19 5.88
N PHE A 150 -1.11 10.87 5.93
CA PHE A 150 -0.43 10.11 6.99
C PHE A 150 1.07 10.32 6.96
N THR A 151 1.68 10.41 5.78
CA THR A 151 3.10 10.75 5.64
C THR A 151 3.40 12.13 6.21
N LEU A 152 2.58 13.13 5.87
CA LEU A 152 2.72 14.50 6.38
C LEU A 152 2.57 14.56 7.90
N LEU A 153 1.50 13.97 8.44
CA LEU A 153 1.22 13.95 9.88
C LEU A 153 2.30 13.20 10.67
N TRP A 154 2.81 12.09 10.13
CA TRP A 154 3.90 11.33 10.72
C TRP A 154 5.19 12.15 10.79
N LEU A 155 5.61 12.75 9.66
CA LEU A 155 6.79 13.61 9.65
C LEU A 155 6.60 14.84 10.52
N TYR A 156 5.40 15.38 10.63
CA TYR A 156 5.10 16.48 11.55
C TYR A 156 5.27 16.07 13.01
N ASP A 157 4.61 14.99 13.43
CA ASP A 157 4.65 14.46 14.80
C ASP A 157 6.08 14.09 15.24
N GLN A 158 6.83 13.46 14.35
CA GLN A 158 8.23 13.07 14.58
C GLN A 158 9.20 14.24 14.40
N ARG A 159 8.71 15.44 14.05
CA ARG A 159 9.50 16.63 13.76
C ARG A 159 10.58 16.33 12.70
N CYS A 160 10.17 15.75 11.59
CA CYS A 160 11.00 15.40 10.44
C CYS A 160 10.51 16.02 9.13
N LEU A 161 9.64 17.04 9.19
CA LEU A 161 9.18 17.76 8.00
C LEU A 161 10.30 18.30 7.08
N PRO A 162 11.46 18.78 7.57
CA PRO A 162 12.54 19.22 6.68
C PRO A 162 13.08 18.09 5.80
N TYR A 163 12.85 16.83 6.18
CA TYR A 163 13.23 15.63 5.44
C TYR A 163 12.10 15.09 4.55
N ALA A 164 11.00 15.83 4.38
CA ALA A 164 9.94 15.48 3.44
C ALA A 164 10.44 15.22 2.00
N PRO A 165 11.48 15.89 1.46
CA PRO A 165 12.06 15.51 0.17
C PRO A 165 12.51 14.04 0.09
N LEU A 166 13.04 13.45 1.18
CA LEU A 166 13.39 12.04 1.21
C LEU A 166 12.15 11.13 1.14
N ALA A 167 11.06 11.55 1.79
CA ALA A 167 9.78 10.82 1.70
C ALA A 167 9.19 10.89 0.29
N ILE A 168 9.28 12.05 -0.37
CA ILE A 168 8.86 12.22 -1.78
C ILE A 168 9.69 11.30 -2.69
N ILE A 169 11.02 11.28 -2.52
CA ILE A 169 11.90 10.36 -3.27
C ILE A 169 11.49 8.91 -3.05
N ALA A 170 11.21 8.51 -1.80
CA ALA A 170 10.76 7.16 -1.49
C ALA A 170 9.40 6.83 -2.14
N LEU A 171 8.43 7.74 -2.10
CA LEU A 171 7.14 7.58 -2.77
C LEU A 171 7.32 7.42 -4.30
N MET A 172 8.15 8.25 -4.92
CA MET A 172 8.45 8.15 -6.35
C MET A 172 9.12 6.81 -6.69
N ALA A 173 10.19 6.46 -5.97
CA ALA A 173 10.98 5.26 -6.23
C ALA A 173 10.21 3.95 -5.97
N THR A 174 9.18 3.99 -5.11
CA THR A 174 8.31 2.83 -4.85
C THR A 174 7.14 2.73 -5.84
N GLY A 175 6.95 3.70 -6.74
CA GLY A 175 5.89 3.68 -7.76
C GLY A 175 4.55 4.26 -7.30
N PHE A 176 4.55 5.21 -6.36
CA PHE A 176 3.32 5.82 -5.82
C PHE A 176 2.40 6.42 -6.91
N GLY A 177 2.98 7.03 -7.94
CA GLY A 177 2.22 7.63 -9.04
C GLY A 177 1.41 6.60 -9.82
N ASP A 178 2.01 5.46 -10.17
CA ASP A 178 1.31 4.39 -10.88
C ASP A 178 0.28 3.71 -9.97
N ALA A 179 0.64 3.46 -8.71
CA ALA A 179 -0.28 2.88 -7.72
C ALA A 179 -1.54 3.74 -7.51
N ALA A 180 -1.43 5.07 -7.60
CA ALA A 180 -2.57 5.98 -7.47
C ALA A 180 -3.48 6.01 -8.71
N ARG A 181 -2.96 5.65 -9.88
CA ARG A 181 -3.69 5.71 -11.16
C ARG A 181 -4.40 4.40 -11.50
N TYR A 182 -3.90 3.28 -11.01
CA TYR A 182 -4.51 1.97 -11.23
C TYR A 182 -5.71 1.71 -10.31
N VAL A 183 -6.69 0.99 -10.83
CA VAL A 183 -7.85 0.47 -10.08
C VAL A 183 -7.47 -0.87 -9.46
N THR A 184 -6.76 -0.81 -8.33
CA THR A 184 -6.33 -1.99 -7.58
C THR A 184 -6.40 -1.74 -6.07
N PRO A 185 -6.50 -2.80 -5.26
CA PRO A 185 -6.55 -2.66 -3.81
C PRO A 185 -5.17 -2.36 -3.19
N ASP A 186 -4.09 -2.32 -3.99
CA ASP A 186 -2.71 -2.23 -3.49
C ASP A 186 -2.46 -0.93 -2.71
N LEU A 187 -2.86 0.23 -3.27
CA LEU A 187 -2.68 1.51 -2.59
C LEU A 187 -3.66 1.65 -1.42
N PHE A 188 -4.89 1.15 -1.58
CA PHE A 188 -5.90 1.15 -0.53
C PHE A 188 -5.46 0.35 0.69
N SER A 189 -4.92 -0.86 0.50
CA SER A 189 -4.39 -1.66 1.60
C SER A 189 -3.12 -1.05 2.21
N ALA A 190 -2.30 -0.37 1.40
CA ALA A 190 -1.09 0.32 1.88
C ALA A 190 -1.40 1.42 2.91
N VAL A 191 -2.51 2.15 2.77
CA VAL A 191 -2.97 3.14 3.75
C VAL A 191 -3.08 2.51 5.14
N PHE A 192 -3.68 1.33 5.23
CA PHE A 192 -3.89 0.61 6.48
C PHE A 192 -2.61 -0.03 7.03
N VAL A 193 -1.75 -0.57 6.16
CA VAL A 193 -0.43 -1.10 6.56
C VAL A 193 0.42 0.00 7.17
N VAL A 194 0.57 1.14 6.48
CA VAL A 194 1.37 2.27 6.93
C VAL A 194 0.80 2.82 8.23
N ALA A 195 -0.51 3.09 8.29
CA ALA A 195 -1.15 3.55 9.52
C ALA A 195 -0.93 2.57 10.68
N GLY A 196 -1.12 1.27 10.46
CA GLY A 196 -0.96 0.25 11.48
C GLY A 196 0.44 0.20 12.08
N VAL A 197 1.47 0.23 11.24
CA VAL A 197 2.85 0.23 11.71
C VAL A 197 3.20 1.53 12.44
N LEU A 198 2.80 2.69 11.91
CA LEU A 198 3.09 3.98 12.54
C LEU A 198 2.37 4.15 13.89
N LEU A 199 1.10 3.71 13.99
CA LEU A 199 0.35 3.68 15.24
C LEU A 199 1.00 2.75 16.27
N TYR A 200 1.58 1.63 15.83
CA TYR A 200 2.33 0.74 16.72
C TYR A 200 3.59 1.41 17.29
N LEU A 201 4.29 2.21 16.47
CA LEU A 201 5.45 3.00 16.92
C LEU A 201 5.05 4.10 17.92
N GLN A 202 3.84 4.66 17.79
CA GLN A 202 3.24 5.61 18.75
C GLN A 202 2.60 4.92 19.98
N GLU A 203 2.88 3.63 20.18
CA GLU A 203 2.36 2.84 21.31
C GLU A 203 0.83 2.65 21.34
N ARG A 204 0.14 2.95 20.23
CA ARG A 204 -1.32 2.80 20.09
C ARG A 204 -1.67 1.39 19.64
N GLY A 205 -1.34 0.40 20.47
CA GLY A 205 -1.39 -1.02 20.12
C GLY A 205 -2.74 -1.52 19.58
N LEU A 206 -3.86 -1.06 20.15
CA LEU A 206 -5.21 -1.43 19.68
C LEU A 206 -5.50 -0.83 18.30
N SER A 207 -5.28 0.48 18.11
CA SER A 207 -5.48 1.16 16.83
C SER A 207 -4.58 0.58 15.74
N ALA A 208 -3.34 0.22 16.08
CA ALA A 208 -2.44 -0.49 15.19
C ALA A 208 -3.02 -1.84 14.75
N GLY A 209 -3.57 -2.62 15.71
CA GLY A 209 -4.23 -3.89 15.42
C GLY A 209 -5.44 -3.75 14.50
N ILE A 210 -6.30 -2.74 14.75
CA ILE A 210 -7.46 -2.46 13.90
C ILE A 210 -7.01 -2.12 12.47
N ALA A 211 -6.06 -1.20 12.31
CA ALA A 211 -5.55 -0.83 10.99
C ALA A 211 -4.93 -2.03 10.26
N LEU A 212 -4.10 -2.83 10.93
CA LEU A 212 -3.53 -4.04 10.33
C LEU A 212 -4.58 -5.09 9.97
N PHE A 213 -5.67 -5.20 10.72
CA PHE A 213 -6.77 -6.10 10.38
C PHE A 213 -7.52 -5.61 9.14
N LEU A 214 -7.79 -4.30 9.04
CA LEU A 214 -8.36 -3.69 7.85
C LEU A 214 -7.46 -3.88 6.61
N ALA A 215 -6.14 -3.85 6.78
CA ALA A 215 -5.21 -4.19 5.70
C ALA A 215 -5.42 -5.61 5.16
N VAL A 216 -5.66 -6.59 6.05
CA VAL A 216 -5.97 -7.98 5.66
C VAL A 216 -7.31 -8.07 4.93
N LEU A 217 -8.34 -7.33 5.36
CA LEU A 217 -9.64 -7.31 4.67
C LEU A 217 -9.58 -6.63 3.29
N ALA A 218 -8.70 -5.65 3.12
CA ALA A 218 -8.44 -5.01 1.83
C ALA A 218 -7.62 -5.91 0.90
N ARG A 219 -6.61 -6.59 1.46
CA ARG A 219 -5.76 -7.56 0.77
C ARG A 219 -5.36 -8.69 1.71
N PRO A 220 -5.89 -9.91 1.51
CA PRO A 220 -5.61 -11.04 2.40
C PRO A 220 -4.14 -11.43 2.50
N ASP A 221 -3.32 -11.11 1.48
CA ASP A 221 -1.88 -11.40 1.49
C ASP A 221 -1.09 -10.58 2.54
N HIS A 222 -1.67 -9.51 3.09
CA HIS A 222 -1.07 -8.82 4.24
C HIS A 222 -1.10 -9.63 5.54
N LEU A 223 -1.85 -10.74 5.60
CA LEU A 223 -1.82 -11.66 6.75
C LEU A 223 -0.40 -12.14 7.05
N ALA A 224 0.44 -12.30 6.02
CA ALA A 224 1.86 -12.64 6.18
C ALA A 224 2.60 -11.57 7.00
N LEU A 225 2.41 -10.28 6.69
CA LEU A 225 3.00 -9.18 7.46
C LEU A 225 2.50 -9.23 8.90
N VAL A 226 1.18 -9.31 9.09
CA VAL A 226 0.57 -9.25 10.42
C VAL A 226 1.04 -10.42 11.31
N GLY A 227 1.18 -11.62 10.74
CA GLY A 227 1.72 -12.79 11.43
C GLY A 227 3.19 -12.61 11.83
N VAL A 228 4.06 -12.19 10.90
CA VAL A 228 5.46 -11.88 11.21
C VAL A 228 5.55 -10.80 12.29
N PHE A 229 4.74 -9.75 12.18
CA PHE A 229 4.71 -8.64 13.13
C PHE A 229 4.28 -9.10 14.53
N ALA A 230 3.26 -9.94 14.63
CA ALA A 230 2.83 -10.54 15.90
C ALA A 230 3.97 -11.35 16.54
N VAL A 231 4.62 -12.23 15.77
CA VAL A 231 5.75 -13.04 16.25
C VAL A 231 6.92 -12.16 16.71
N MET A 232 7.33 -11.17 15.92
CA MET A 232 8.44 -10.27 16.27
C MET A 232 8.13 -9.44 17.51
N SER A 233 6.89 -8.99 17.69
CA SER A 233 6.47 -8.26 18.90
C SER A 233 6.58 -9.11 20.18
N ILE A 234 6.39 -10.43 20.06
CA ILE A 234 6.55 -11.39 21.16
C ILE A 234 8.04 -11.64 21.43
N VAL A 235 8.82 -11.93 20.38
CA VAL A 235 10.24 -12.32 20.48
C VAL A 235 11.10 -11.16 21.02
N ILE A 236 10.94 -9.96 20.48
CA ILE A 236 11.73 -8.78 20.88
C ILE A 236 11.15 -8.13 22.16
N ARG A 237 9.93 -8.53 22.57
CA ARG A 237 9.21 -8.16 23.80
C ARG A 237 8.56 -6.77 23.92
N PRO A 238 8.40 -5.91 22.89
CA PRO A 238 7.43 -4.81 22.94
C PRO A 238 6.05 -5.32 22.49
N ILE A 239 5.44 -6.19 23.31
CA ILE A 239 4.22 -6.92 22.97
C ILE A 239 3.08 -5.93 22.68
N SER A 240 2.40 -6.11 21.55
CA SER A 240 1.15 -5.41 21.24
C SER A 240 -0.01 -6.39 21.16
N LYS A 241 -0.90 -6.35 22.16
CA LYS A 241 -2.11 -7.16 22.19
C LYS A 241 -2.97 -6.93 20.94
N GLY A 242 -3.09 -5.69 20.48
CA GLY A 242 -3.87 -5.38 19.29
C GLY A 242 -3.31 -6.03 18.02
N VAL A 243 -1.97 -6.09 17.86
CA VAL A 243 -1.36 -6.79 16.72
C VAL A 243 -1.61 -8.30 16.79
N ILE A 244 -1.52 -8.90 17.98
CA ILE A 244 -1.80 -10.33 18.16
C ILE A 244 -3.27 -10.65 17.86
N ILE A 245 -4.20 -9.84 18.38
CA ILE A 245 -5.63 -9.97 18.09
C ILE A 245 -5.89 -9.81 16.59
N SER A 246 -5.24 -8.83 15.95
CA SER A 246 -5.32 -8.60 14.50
C SER A 246 -4.87 -9.83 13.71
N PHE A 247 -3.80 -10.51 14.12
CA PHE A 247 -3.35 -11.73 13.47
C PHE A 247 -4.39 -12.85 13.58
N VAL A 248 -4.91 -13.10 14.78
CA VAL A 248 -5.92 -14.15 15.02
C VAL A 248 -7.22 -13.86 14.25
N ALA A 249 -7.70 -12.62 14.34
CA ALA A 249 -8.88 -12.17 13.60
C ALA A 249 -8.65 -12.23 12.09
N GLY A 250 -7.48 -11.81 11.62
CA GLY A 250 -7.08 -11.84 10.21
C GLY A 250 -7.01 -13.27 9.65
N LEU A 251 -6.53 -14.23 10.45
CA LEU A 251 -6.53 -15.64 10.07
C LEU A 251 -7.95 -16.20 9.94
N ALA A 252 -8.82 -15.89 10.92
CA ALA A 252 -10.23 -16.29 10.86
C ALA A 252 -10.96 -15.67 9.65
N ALA A 253 -10.71 -14.38 9.39
CA ALA A 253 -11.26 -13.69 8.24
C ALA A 253 -10.74 -14.26 6.92
N TYR A 254 -9.44 -14.53 6.81
CA TYR A 254 -8.83 -15.14 5.62
C TYR A 254 -9.49 -16.47 5.26
N ILE A 255 -9.67 -17.36 6.24
CA ILE A 255 -10.32 -18.67 6.02
C ILE A 255 -11.76 -18.47 5.56
N THR A 256 -12.51 -17.62 6.26
CA THR A 256 -13.93 -17.38 5.97
C THR A 256 -14.10 -16.78 4.58
N ILE A 257 -13.40 -15.68 4.28
CA ILE A 257 -13.49 -14.95 3.00
C ILE A 257 -13.03 -15.82 1.83
N SER A 258 -11.97 -16.62 2.01
CA SER A 258 -11.49 -17.51 0.93
C SER A 258 -12.52 -18.59 0.59
N GLN A 259 -13.21 -19.13 1.59
CA GLN A 259 -14.25 -20.14 1.40
C GLN A 259 -15.51 -19.53 0.78
N THR A 260 -16.02 -18.43 1.35
CA THR A 260 -17.26 -17.81 0.87
C THR A 260 -17.09 -17.10 -0.47
N GLY A 261 -15.91 -16.55 -0.74
CA GLY A 261 -15.60 -15.89 -2.01
C GLY A 261 -15.32 -16.85 -3.17
N GLY A 262 -15.28 -18.17 -2.91
CA GLY A 262 -14.98 -19.17 -3.93
C GLY A 262 -13.56 -19.05 -4.49
N HIS A 263 -12.58 -18.73 -3.64
CA HIS A 263 -11.19 -18.61 -4.08
C HIS A 263 -10.67 -19.97 -4.57
N PRO A 264 -10.09 -20.07 -5.78
CA PRO A 264 -9.73 -21.36 -6.38
C PRO A 264 -8.52 -22.02 -5.69
N GLY A 265 -7.82 -21.29 -4.84
CA GLY A 265 -6.70 -21.79 -4.05
C GLY A 265 -5.36 -21.24 -4.51
N TRP A 266 -4.35 -21.37 -3.64
CA TRP A 266 -3.04 -20.76 -3.82
C TRP A 266 -2.29 -21.29 -5.04
N TRP A 267 -2.33 -22.60 -5.29
CA TRP A 267 -1.58 -23.21 -6.39
C TRP A 267 -2.17 -22.88 -7.75
N ILE A 268 -3.50 -22.93 -7.89
CA ILE A 268 -4.20 -22.50 -9.10
C ILE A 268 -3.91 -21.03 -9.39
N GLN A 269 -3.97 -20.16 -8.37
CA GLN A 269 -3.63 -18.75 -8.54
C GLN A 269 -2.17 -18.55 -8.98
N MET A 270 -1.23 -19.31 -8.41
CA MET A 270 0.19 -19.23 -8.75
C MET A 270 0.44 -19.69 -10.18
N TRP A 271 -0.17 -20.80 -10.60
CA TRP A 271 -0.08 -21.30 -11.95
C TRP A 271 -0.63 -20.29 -12.96
N PHE A 272 -1.85 -19.79 -12.70
CA PHE A 272 -2.51 -18.80 -13.53
C PHE A 272 -1.68 -17.52 -13.71
N THR A 273 -1.03 -17.06 -12.63
CA THR A 273 -0.26 -15.81 -12.64
C THR A 273 1.09 -15.94 -13.32
N SER A 274 1.73 -17.12 -13.22
CA SER A 274 3.16 -17.26 -13.53
C SER A 274 3.49 -18.29 -14.61
N VAL A 275 2.57 -19.20 -14.93
CA VAL A 275 2.78 -20.25 -15.93
C VAL A 275 1.99 -19.95 -17.19
N GLU A 276 0.66 -19.87 -17.08
CA GLU A 276 -0.21 -19.62 -18.23
C GLU A 276 -1.57 -19.04 -17.83
N TYR A 277 -2.13 -18.20 -18.70
CA TYR A 277 -3.51 -17.74 -18.59
C TYR A 277 -4.44 -18.74 -19.26
N VAL A 278 -5.30 -19.40 -18.47
CA VAL A 278 -6.33 -20.31 -18.98
C VAL A 278 -7.65 -19.59 -19.22
N PRO A 279 -8.44 -19.98 -20.24
CA PRO A 279 -9.70 -19.30 -20.57
C PRO A 279 -10.76 -19.43 -19.48
N THR A 280 -10.81 -20.55 -18.75
CA THR A 280 -11.74 -20.82 -17.65
C THR A 280 -11.02 -21.56 -16.52
N LEU A 281 -11.48 -21.40 -15.27
CA LEU A 281 -11.03 -22.21 -14.14
C LEU A 281 -11.87 -23.47 -13.92
N GLU A 282 -12.95 -23.66 -14.68
CA GLU A 282 -13.76 -24.87 -14.58
C GLU A 282 -12.93 -26.11 -14.95
N GLY A 283 -12.85 -27.08 -14.03
CA GLY A 283 -12.04 -28.28 -14.20
C GLY A 283 -10.52 -28.03 -14.21
N PHE A 284 -10.06 -26.80 -13.93
CA PHE A 284 -8.65 -26.46 -13.93
C PHE A 284 -7.99 -26.80 -12.59
N ASP A 285 -7.36 -27.98 -12.53
CA ASP A 285 -6.66 -28.47 -11.34
C ASP A 285 -5.24 -28.97 -11.69
N PRO A 286 -4.28 -28.05 -11.92
CA PRO A 286 -2.92 -28.45 -12.27
C PRO A 286 -2.25 -29.14 -11.07
N PRO A 287 -1.60 -30.31 -11.25
CA PRO A 287 -0.93 -30.99 -10.17
C PRO A 287 0.23 -30.15 -9.63
N PHE A 288 0.45 -30.20 -8.31
CA PHE A 288 1.60 -29.54 -7.71
C PHE A 288 2.92 -30.12 -8.22
N SER A 289 3.84 -29.24 -8.62
CA SER A 289 5.17 -29.64 -9.09
C SER A 289 6.24 -28.71 -8.55
N ILE A 290 7.18 -29.28 -7.80
CA ILE A 290 8.34 -28.55 -7.25
C ILE A 290 9.18 -27.95 -8.39
N ALA A 291 9.34 -28.68 -9.50
CA ALA A 291 10.09 -28.20 -10.66
C ALA A 291 9.44 -26.96 -11.29
N VAL A 292 8.10 -26.96 -11.41
CA VAL A 292 7.35 -25.78 -11.91
C VAL A 292 7.47 -24.63 -10.94
N TYR A 293 7.32 -24.87 -9.64
CA TYR A 293 7.50 -23.85 -8.62
C TYR A 293 8.90 -23.20 -8.68
N LEU A 294 9.97 -23.99 -8.78
CA LEU A 294 11.33 -23.47 -8.91
C LEU A 294 11.52 -22.66 -10.20
N LYS A 295 10.90 -23.09 -11.32
CA LYS A 295 10.88 -22.32 -12.56
C LYS A 295 10.20 -20.96 -12.38
N ILE A 296 9.06 -20.91 -11.69
CA ILE A 296 8.34 -19.68 -11.35
C ILE A 296 9.23 -18.74 -10.54
N VAL A 297 9.92 -19.26 -9.51
CA VAL A 297 10.85 -18.48 -8.69
C VAL A 297 11.95 -17.87 -9.55
N VAL A 298 12.62 -18.66 -10.39
CA VAL A 298 13.70 -18.18 -11.26
C VAL A 298 13.19 -17.11 -12.23
N GLN A 299 12.06 -17.34 -12.90
CA GLN A 299 11.46 -16.36 -13.81
C GLN A 299 11.11 -15.07 -13.08
N THR A 300 10.54 -15.16 -11.89
CA THR A 300 10.16 -14.00 -11.07
C THR A 300 11.38 -13.21 -10.60
N VAL A 301 12.47 -13.89 -10.23
CA VAL A 301 13.75 -13.22 -9.86
C VAL A 301 14.32 -12.46 -11.05
N VAL A 302 14.38 -13.08 -12.23
CA VAL A 302 14.88 -12.41 -13.44
C VAL A 302 14.04 -11.19 -13.78
N ARG A 303 12.71 -11.32 -13.78
CA ARG A 303 11.80 -10.20 -14.06
C ARG A 303 11.89 -9.10 -13.00
N THR A 304 12.07 -9.46 -11.73
CA THR A 304 12.31 -8.51 -10.65
C THR A 304 13.57 -7.68 -10.90
N LEU A 305 14.65 -8.32 -11.37
CA LEU A 305 15.93 -7.65 -11.60
C LEU A 305 15.92 -6.72 -12.82
N VAL A 306 15.09 -7.03 -13.82
CA VAL A 306 15.11 -6.34 -15.14
C VAL A 306 13.96 -5.34 -15.30
N GLU A 307 12.76 -5.69 -14.84
CA GLU A 307 11.53 -4.93 -15.12
C GLU A 307 11.07 -4.07 -13.93
N GLN A 308 11.64 -4.24 -12.73
CA GLN A 308 11.05 -3.74 -11.49
C GLN A 308 12.08 -3.06 -10.60
N GLN A 309 11.61 -2.11 -9.80
CA GLN A 309 12.47 -1.24 -8.98
C GLN A 309 12.44 -1.58 -7.48
N TRP A 310 11.47 -2.37 -7.02
CA TRP A 310 11.28 -2.66 -5.60
C TRP A 310 12.52 -3.29 -4.94
N LEU A 311 13.26 -4.13 -5.66
CA LEU A 311 14.46 -4.76 -5.13
C LEU A 311 15.60 -3.74 -4.98
N ALA A 312 15.77 -2.83 -5.93
CA ALA A 312 16.75 -1.75 -5.83
C ALA A 312 16.42 -0.80 -4.67
N VAL A 313 15.14 -0.48 -4.46
CA VAL A 313 14.68 0.30 -3.31
C VAL A 313 14.95 -0.45 -2.01
N LEU A 314 14.61 -1.74 -1.92
CA LEU A 314 14.88 -2.56 -0.75
C LEU A 314 16.37 -2.56 -0.39
N LEU A 315 17.25 -2.82 -1.35
CA LEU A 315 18.69 -2.82 -1.15
C LEU A 315 19.20 -1.45 -0.68
N SER A 316 18.66 -0.37 -1.24
CA SER A 316 18.99 1.00 -0.82
C SER A 316 18.57 1.27 0.63
N LEU A 317 17.39 0.82 1.04
CA LEU A 317 16.89 0.96 2.41
C LEU A 317 17.68 0.09 3.41
N VAL A 318 18.03 -1.15 3.02
CA VAL A 318 18.90 -2.02 3.83
C VAL A 318 20.29 -1.42 3.98
N PHE A 319 20.85 -0.85 2.92
CA PHE A 319 22.13 -0.16 2.97
C PHE A 319 22.08 1.07 3.88
N ALA A 320 21.02 1.89 3.78
CA ALA A 320 20.82 3.02 4.67
C ALA A 320 20.71 2.58 6.14
N LEU A 321 19.96 1.52 6.44
CA LEU A 321 19.89 0.94 7.78
C LEU A 321 21.27 0.47 8.26
N ALA A 322 22.05 -0.22 7.42
CA ALA A 322 23.39 -0.67 7.77
C ALA A 322 24.33 0.49 8.10
N LEU A 323 24.25 1.60 7.35
CA LEU A 323 25.02 2.82 7.64
C LEU A 323 24.61 3.47 8.97
N MET A 324 23.31 3.52 9.27
CA MET A 324 22.80 4.03 10.56
C MET A 324 23.28 3.18 11.73
N LEU A 325 23.22 1.84 11.60
CA LEU A 325 23.73 0.90 12.60
C LEU A 325 25.23 1.06 12.81
N ARG A 326 26.02 1.16 11.73
CA ARG A 326 27.48 1.42 11.81
C ARG A 326 27.80 2.76 12.46
N SER A 327 26.91 3.74 12.31
CA SER A 327 27.05 5.08 12.90
C SER A 327 26.45 5.18 14.31
N ASN A 328 26.05 4.05 14.92
CA ASN A 328 25.48 3.96 16.26
C ASN A 328 24.20 4.80 16.49
N TYR A 329 23.36 4.95 15.46
CA TYR A 329 22.08 5.63 15.60
C TYR A 329 21.20 4.87 16.60
N ALA A 330 20.52 5.59 17.49
CA ALA A 330 19.64 4.96 18.47
C ALA A 330 18.39 4.38 17.80
N ILE A 331 18.17 3.06 17.96
CA ILE A 331 16.96 2.37 17.48
C ILE A 331 16.24 1.77 18.68
N THR A 332 14.98 2.19 18.88
CA THR A 332 14.12 1.67 19.95
C THR A 332 13.68 0.24 19.66
N ARG A 333 13.29 -0.51 20.71
CA ARG A 333 12.78 -1.89 20.53
C ARG A 333 11.56 -1.98 19.60
N ARG A 334 10.68 -0.98 19.63
CA ARG A 334 9.50 -0.93 18.74
C ARG A 334 9.92 -0.70 17.29
N GLU A 335 10.87 0.21 17.05
CA GLU A 335 11.46 0.39 15.72
C GLU A 335 12.16 -0.89 15.26
N THR A 336 12.89 -1.59 16.14
CA THR A 336 13.48 -2.91 15.81
C THR A 336 12.41 -3.90 15.36
N VAL A 337 11.30 -4.03 16.09
CA VAL A 337 10.19 -4.93 15.67
C VAL A 337 9.61 -4.54 14.32
N ALA A 338 9.33 -3.25 14.10
CA ALA A 338 8.76 -2.81 12.83
C ALA A 338 9.71 -3.06 11.65
N LEU A 339 10.99 -2.69 11.81
CA LEU A 339 12.03 -2.88 10.79
C LEU A 339 12.24 -4.37 10.48
N THR A 340 12.41 -5.21 11.51
CA THR A 340 12.61 -6.66 11.28
C THR A 340 11.39 -7.30 10.67
N SER A 341 10.18 -6.90 11.08
CA SER A 341 8.95 -7.45 10.52
C SER A 341 8.81 -7.13 9.03
N LEU A 342 9.07 -5.88 8.64
CA LEU A 342 9.03 -5.47 7.23
C LEU A 342 10.10 -6.21 6.41
N LEU A 343 11.32 -6.29 6.92
CA LEU A 343 12.44 -6.94 6.23
C LEU A 343 12.29 -8.46 6.11
N VAL A 344 11.65 -9.13 7.08
CA VAL A 344 11.38 -10.57 7.04
C VAL A 344 10.16 -10.89 6.18
N THR A 345 9.14 -10.02 6.18
CA THR A 345 7.91 -10.24 5.41
C THR A 345 8.15 -10.25 3.91
N ILE A 346 8.99 -9.35 3.39
CA ILE A 346 9.27 -9.26 1.95
C ILE A 346 9.79 -10.61 1.38
N PRO A 347 10.88 -11.20 1.89
CA PRO A 347 11.36 -12.50 1.41
C PRO A 347 10.38 -13.63 1.74
N ALA A 348 9.72 -13.62 2.90
CA ALA A 348 8.72 -14.64 3.23
C ALA A 348 7.56 -14.65 2.22
N LYS A 349 7.04 -13.47 1.87
CA LYS A 349 6.01 -13.30 0.84
C LYS A 349 6.52 -13.72 -0.54
N PHE A 350 7.74 -13.32 -0.91
CA PHE A 350 8.34 -13.71 -2.18
C PHE A 350 8.50 -15.22 -2.31
N ILE A 351 8.86 -15.92 -1.23
CA ILE A 351 8.93 -17.39 -1.20
C ILE A 351 7.52 -17.97 -1.33
N VAL A 352 6.57 -17.55 -0.49
CA VAL A 352 5.22 -18.15 -0.49
C VAL A 352 4.48 -17.87 -1.80
N PHE A 353 4.61 -16.69 -2.38
CA PHE A 353 3.93 -16.34 -3.63
C PHE A 353 4.82 -15.38 -4.44
N PRO A 354 5.70 -15.93 -5.31
CA PRO A 354 6.66 -15.13 -6.07
C PRO A 354 5.93 -14.19 -7.03
N LEU A 355 5.89 -12.91 -6.66
CA LEU A 355 5.38 -11.83 -7.49
C LEU A 355 6.49 -10.83 -7.74
N TYR A 356 6.68 -10.47 -9.01
CA TYR A 356 7.76 -9.57 -9.42
C TYR A 356 7.34 -8.09 -9.32
N ASP A 357 6.06 -7.77 -9.50
CA ASP A 357 5.55 -6.40 -9.62
C ASP A 357 5.76 -5.57 -8.34
N SER A 358 6.33 -4.37 -8.51
CA SER A 358 6.62 -3.41 -7.45
C SER A 358 5.41 -3.08 -6.58
N ARG A 359 4.18 -3.10 -7.13
CA ARG A 359 2.97 -2.71 -6.39
C ARG A 359 2.72 -3.58 -5.15
N PHE A 360 3.12 -4.85 -5.16
CA PHE A 360 2.91 -5.77 -4.05
C PHE A 360 3.84 -5.57 -2.85
N TYR A 361 4.90 -4.77 -3.02
CA TYR A 361 5.89 -4.43 -2.01
C TYR A 361 5.83 -2.96 -1.58
N PHE A 362 5.08 -2.13 -2.31
CA PHE A 362 4.92 -0.69 -2.08
C PHE A 362 4.71 -0.35 -0.60
N ALA A 363 3.68 -0.94 0.02
CA ALA A 363 3.30 -0.68 1.41
C ALA A 363 4.46 -0.93 2.39
N TYR A 364 5.25 -1.98 2.15
CA TYR A 364 6.33 -2.37 3.05
C TYR A 364 7.54 -1.45 2.88
N LEU A 365 7.88 -1.12 1.63
CA LEU A 365 9.02 -0.26 1.31
C LEU A 365 8.79 1.18 1.75
N ILE A 366 7.60 1.75 1.52
CA ILE A 366 7.32 3.11 1.99
C ILE A 366 7.30 3.19 3.52
N THR A 367 6.73 2.19 4.20
CA THR A 367 6.75 2.13 5.67
C THR A 367 8.20 2.06 6.19
N LEU A 368 9.02 1.19 5.58
CA LEU A 368 10.44 1.06 5.93
C LEU A 368 11.17 2.39 5.75
N ALA A 369 10.96 3.07 4.61
CA ALA A 369 11.56 4.37 4.34
C ALA A 369 11.16 5.44 5.37
N LEU A 370 9.87 5.54 5.71
CA LEU A 370 9.38 6.51 6.70
C LEU A 370 9.99 6.29 8.08
N ILE A 371 10.18 5.03 8.50
CA ILE A 371 10.85 4.71 9.77
C ILE A 371 12.30 5.20 9.72
N LEU A 372 13.05 4.84 8.67
CA LEU A 372 14.46 5.24 8.53
C LEU A 372 14.64 6.76 8.45
N ILE A 373 13.77 7.48 7.74
CA ILE A 373 13.79 8.95 7.67
C ILE A 373 13.63 9.56 9.07
N THR A 374 12.74 9.01 9.89
CA THR A 374 12.53 9.53 11.26
C THR A 374 13.67 9.18 12.21
N ILE A 375 14.26 7.99 12.12
CA ILE A 375 15.48 7.64 12.86
C ILE A 375 16.61 8.62 12.49
N PHE A 376 16.79 8.89 11.19
CA PHE A 376 17.76 9.86 10.71
C PHE A 376 17.54 11.27 11.27
N GLY A 377 16.28 11.74 11.22
CA GLY A 377 15.92 13.07 11.68
C GLY A 377 16.04 13.27 13.19
N LYS A 378 15.78 12.23 14.00
CA LYS A 378 15.97 12.25 15.46
C LYS A 378 17.46 12.43 15.82
N GLU A 379 18.36 11.69 15.16
CA GLU A 379 19.80 11.73 15.46
C GLU A 379 20.45 13.05 15.04
N ARG A 380 20.07 13.64 13.90
CA ARG A 380 20.63 14.95 13.50
C ARG A 380 20.30 16.06 14.49
N ARG A 381 19.16 15.97 15.18
CA ARG A 381 18.79 16.95 16.22
C ARG A 381 19.62 16.79 17.49
N SER A 382 19.97 15.57 17.91
CA SER A 382 20.79 15.35 19.12
C SER A 382 22.12 16.08 19.00
N VAL A 383 22.74 16.04 17.82
CA VAL A 383 24.03 16.69 17.51
C VAL A 383 23.95 18.22 17.48
N PHE A 384 22.89 18.80 16.89
CA PHE A 384 22.75 20.26 16.78
C PHE A 384 22.40 20.93 18.11
N PHE A 385 21.63 20.28 19.00
CA PHE A 385 21.28 20.84 20.32
C PHE A 385 22.33 20.54 21.41
N SER A 386 23.25 19.59 21.19
CA SER A 386 24.41 19.40 22.09
C SER A 386 25.49 20.46 21.92
N GLN A 387 25.43 21.29 20.88
CA GLN A 387 26.31 22.43 20.68
C GLN A 387 25.59 23.73 21.05
N SER A 388 25.40 23.97 22.35
CA SER A 388 25.18 25.33 22.87
C SER A 388 26.55 25.89 23.27
N PRO A 389 27.14 26.82 22.50
CA PRO A 389 28.35 27.51 22.92
C PRO A 389 27.95 28.69 23.81
N LEU A 390 27.80 28.46 25.11
CA LEU A 390 27.85 29.53 26.11
C LEU A 390 28.38 28.96 27.44
N GLN A 391 29.69 28.71 27.46
CA GLN A 391 30.53 28.98 28.62
C GLN A 391 31.81 29.63 28.09
N GLU A 392 31.67 30.81 27.49
CA GLU A 392 32.73 31.81 27.54
C GLU A 392 32.54 32.59 28.84
N GLU A 393 33.57 32.47 29.69
CA GLU A 393 34.15 33.54 30.49
C GLU A 393 33.19 34.39 31.34
N GLU A 394 33.12 34.07 32.64
CA GLU A 394 33.36 35.13 33.62
C GLU A 394 34.83 35.03 34.07
N THR A 395 35.51 36.12 33.76
CA THR A 395 36.90 36.45 34.06
C THR A 395 37.06 36.92 35.51
N VAL A 396 38.33 36.90 35.94
CA VAL A 396 38.97 37.50 37.14
C VAL A 396 39.25 36.55 38.30
#